data_AF-A8RHA3-F1
#
_entry.id   AF-A8RHA3-F1
#
_cell.length_a   1.000
_cell.length_b   1.000
_cell.length_c   1.000
_cell.angle_alpha   90.00
_cell.angle_beta   90.00
_cell.angle_gamma   90.00
#
_symmetry.space_group_name_H-M   'P 1'
#
loop_
_entity.id
_entity.type
_entity.pdbx_description
1 polymer ?
#
loop_
_entity_poly.entity_id
_entity_poly.type
_entity_poly.pdbx_seq_one_letter_code
_entity_poly.pdbx_strand_id
1 'polypeptide(L)'
;MDGSAWNHYREHFLEGLEQAGGIRVTKTHGRRSVAGLNQMDNCLWKIPALVKKGQLFQPVHCHEVNRERCRMAGYEGYQYPVQCFKADMERMLSGRPDELASFHDTILQQS
;
A
#
# COMPACT_ATOMS: atom_id res chain seq x y z
N MET A 1 -17.65 -8.92 8.37
CA MET A 1 -16.49 -9.83 8.42
C MET A 1 -16.77 -10.86 9.48
N ASP A 2 -16.59 -12.14 9.17
CA ASP A 2 -16.62 -13.21 10.16
C ASP A 2 -15.27 -13.28 10.90
N GLY A 3 -15.24 -13.94 12.06
CA GLY A 3 -14.03 -14.00 12.90
C GLY A 3 -12.85 -14.71 12.23
N SER A 4 -13.07 -15.47 11.16
CA SER A 4 -12.04 -16.20 10.43
C SER A 4 -11.13 -15.27 9.61
N ALA A 5 -11.73 -14.33 8.87
CA ALA A 5 -11.01 -13.34 8.08
C ALA A 5 -10.17 -12.40 8.95
N TRP A 6 -10.67 -12.06 10.15
CA TRP A 6 -9.95 -11.23 11.11
C TRP A 6 -8.69 -11.92 11.66
N ASN A 7 -8.77 -13.21 11.98
CA ASN A 7 -7.63 -13.96 12.49
C ASN A 7 -6.53 -14.11 11.43
N HIS A 8 -6.92 -14.42 10.19
CA HIS A 8 -5.97 -14.51 9.07
C HIS A 8 -5.25 -13.18 8.81
N TYR A 9 -6.00 -12.06 8.80
CA TYR A 9 -5.40 -10.74 8.64
C TYR A 9 -4.45 -10.39 9.79
N ARG A 10 -4.85 -10.71 11.03
CA ARG A 10 -4.05 -10.45 12.23
C ARG A 10 -2.74 -11.23 12.24
N GLU A 11 -2.75 -12.49 11.84
CA GLU A 11 -1.52 -13.31 11.76
C GLU A 11 -0.51 -12.70 10.80
N HIS A 12 -0.92 -12.40 9.56
CA HIS A 12 -0.02 -11.80 8.57
C HIS A 12 0.41 -10.36 8.91
N PHE A 13 -0.47 -9.60 9.56
CA PHE A 13 -0.12 -8.27 10.05
C PHE A 13 0.99 -8.33 11.12
N LEU A 14 0.92 -9.30 12.03
CA LEU A 14 1.92 -9.48 13.09
C LEU A 14 3.26 -10.00 12.52
N GLU A 15 3.23 -10.92 11.55
CA GLU A 15 4.45 -11.38 10.85
C GLU A 15 5.19 -10.23 10.17
N GLY A 16 4.47 -9.37 9.44
CA GLY A 16 5.07 -8.20 8.79
C GLY A 16 5.64 -7.19 9.79
N LEU A 17 5.01 -7.05 10.95
CA LEU A 17 5.49 -6.21 12.03
C LEU A 17 6.77 -6.76 12.69
N GLU A 18 6.88 -8.08 12.83
CA GLU A 18 8.07 -8.74 13.35
C GLU A 18 9.26 -8.62 12.39
N GLN A 19 9.02 -8.76 11.08
CA GLN A 19 10.03 -8.54 10.04
C GLN A 19 10.53 -7.09 9.96
N ALA A 20 9.69 -6.12 10.29
CA ALA A 20 10.04 -4.69 10.25
C ALA A 20 10.98 -4.24 11.39
N GLY A 21 11.33 -5.12 12.34
CA GLY A 21 12.19 -4.83 13.49
C GLY A 21 11.46 -4.12 14.64
N GLY A 22 12.18 -3.31 15.43
CA GLY A 22 11.63 -2.65 16.61
C GLY A 22 10.44 -1.73 16.30
N ILE A 23 9.23 -2.19 16.58
CA ILE A 23 7.98 -1.47 16.29
C ILE A 23 7.84 -0.29 17.25
N ARG A 24 7.82 0.94 16.70
CA ARG A 24 7.41 2.13 17.46
C ARG A 24 5.99 2.53 17.08
N VAL A 25 5.01 2.07 17.87
CA VAL A 25 3.61 2.48 17.70
C VAL A 25 3.43 3.91 18.20
N THR A 26 3.14 4.85 17.30
CA THR A 26 2.78 6.22 17.66
C THR A 26 1.28 6.41 17.46
N LYS A 27 0.56 6.92 18.47
CA LYS A 27 -0.84 7.34 18.29
C LYS A 27 -0.89 8.51 17.30
N THR A 28 -1.54 8.29 16.16
CA THR A 28 -1.72 9.28 15.10
C THR A 28 -3.08 9.95 15.12
N HIS A 29 -3.87 9.76 16.18
CA HIS A 29 -5.22 10.32 16.27
C HIS A 29 -5.18 11.84 16.05
N GLY A 30 -5.80 12.30 14.96
CA GLY A 30 -5.87 13.71 14.58
C GLY A 30 -4.89 14.16 13.48
N ARG A 31 -4.00 13.30 12.97
CA ARG A 31 -3.13 13.65 11.83
C ARG A 31 -3.83 13.44 10.50
N ARG A 32 -3.86 14.50 9.69
CA ARG A 32 -4.50 14.57 8.36
C ARG A 32 -4.14 13.40 7.44
N SER A 33 -2.93 12.87 7.54
CA SER A 33 -2.46 11.72 6.74
C SER A 33 -3.24 10.43 7.03
N VAL A 34 -3.54 10.13 8.30
CA VAL A 34 -4.27 8.91 8.68
C VAL A 34 -5.75 9.01 8.34
N ALA A 35 -6.33 10.21 8.50
CA ALA A 35 -7.67 10.48 7.99
C ALA A 35 -7.74 10.27 6.47
N GLY A 36 -6.70 10.67 5.72
CA GLY A 36 -6.57 10.40 4.28
C GLY A 36 -6.52 8.91 3.95
N LEU A 37 -5.70 8.12 4.65
CA LEU A 37 -5.63 6.67 4.45
C LEU A 37 -6.97 5.97 4.76
N ASN A 38 -7.62 6.34 5.86
CA ASN A 38 -8.94 5.82 6.21
C ASN A 38 -9.99 6.20 5.17
N GLN A 39 -9.90 7.39 4.58
CA GLN A 39 -10.78 7.81 3.50
C GLN A 39 -10.52 7.00 2.22
N MET A 40 -9.26 6.73 1.90
CA MET A 40 -8.90 5.87 0.77
C MET A 40 -9.43 4.45 0.95
N ASP A 41 -9.29 3.85 2.13
CA ASP A 41 -9.86 2.53 2.44
C ASP A 41 -11.38 2.51 2.22
N ASN A 42 -12.09 3.52 2.73
CA ASN A 42 -13.53 3.68 2.49
C ASN A 42 -13.89 3.83 1.00
N CYS A 43 -13.03 4.45 0.20
CA CYS A 43 -13.23 4.56 -1.25
C CYS A 43 -12.98 3.23 -1.96
N LEU A 44 -11.97 2.46 -1.53
CA LEU A 44 -11.66 1.14 -2.08
C LEU A 44 -12.83 0.17 -1.93
N TRP A 45 -13.50 0.18 -0.77
CA TRP A 45 -14.71 -0.61 -0.53
C TRP A 45 -15.90 -0.28 -1.44
N LYS A 46 -15.88 0.88 -2.09
CA LYS A 46 -16.94 1.35 -3.00
C LYS A 46 -16.62 1.11 -4.46
N ILE A 47 -15.44 0.59 -4.78
CA ILE A 47 -15.07 0.28 -6.16
C ILE A 47 -16.01 -0.82 -6.66
N PRO A 48 -16.68 -0.62 -7.81
CA PRO A 48 -17.59 -1.60 -8.39
C PRO A 48 -16.83 -2.72 -9.11
N ALA A 49 -15.77 -3.26 -8.49
CA ALA A 49 -14.98 -4.34 -9.03
C ALA A 49 -15.46 -5.68 -8.45
N LEU A 50 -15.87 -6.59 -9.34
CA LEU A 50 -16.28 -7.93 -8.96
C LEU A 50 -15.03 -8.79 -8.69
N VAL A 51 -14.60 -8.84 -7.43
CA VAL A 51 -13.54 -9.76 -7.00
C VAL A 51 -14.16 -11.14 -6.80
N LYS A 52 -13.65 -12.15 -7.52
CA LYS A 52 -14.14 -13.53 -7.36
C LYS A 52 -13.82 -14.05 -5.96
N LYS A 53 -14.70 -14.88 -5.42
CA LYS A 53 -14.44 -15.58 -4.15
C LYS A 53 -13.14 -16.39 -4.28
N GLY A 54 -12.19 -16.13 -3.38
CA GLY A 54 -10.87 -16.76 -3.38
C GLY A 54 -9.77 -16.02 -4.15
N GLN A 55 -10.08 -14.88 -4.78
CA GLN A 55 -9.06 -13.98 -5.31
C GLN A 55 -8.66 -12.94 -4.24
N LEU A 56 -7.38 -12.56 -4.27
CA LEU A 56 -6.87 -11.45 -3.46
C LEU A 56 -7.46 -10.13 -3.96
N PHE A 57 -7.83 -9.24 -3.03
CA PHE A 57 -8.34 -7.90 -3.36
C PHE A 57 -7.22 -6.94 -3.75
N GLN A 58 -5.99 -7.23 -3.33
CA GLN A 58 -4.82 -6.36 -3.49
C GLN A 58 -4.56 -5.99 -4.95
N PRO A 59 -4.54 -6.91 -5.94
CA PRO A 59 -4.29 -6.53 -7.34
C PRO A 59 -5.34 -5.57 -7.91
N VAL A 60 -6.61 -5.78 -7.57
CA VAL A 60 -7.72 -4.92 -8.02
C VAL A 60 -7.62 -3.54 -7.38
N HIS A 61 -7.42 -3.48 -6.06
CA HIS A 61 -7.23 -2.20 -5.37
C HIS A 61 -5.99 -1.46 -5.88
N CYS A 62 -4.87 -2.17 -6.10
CA CYS A 62 -3.66 -1.60 -6.69
C CYS A 62 -3.94 -1.03 -8.08
N HIS A 63 -4.67 -1.74 -8.94
CA HIS A 63 -5.03 -1.19 -10.26
C HIS A 63 -5.84 0.10 -10.12
N GLU A 64 -6.87 0.09 -9.29
CA GLU A 64 -7.84 1.19 -9.18
C GLU A 64 -7.24 2.45 -8.54
N VAL A 65 -6.41 2.31 -7.50
CA VAL A 65 -5.73 3.46 -6.89
C VAL A 65 -4.68 4.09 -7.81
N ASN A 66 -4.14 3.30 -8.75
CA ASN A 66 -3.11 3.75 -9.67
C ASN A 66 -3.65 4.20 -11.03
N ARG A 67 -4.97 4.05 -11.28
CA ARG A 67 -5.59 4.35 -12.57
C ARG A 67 -5.64 5.84 -12.88
N GLU A 68 -5.78 6.68 -11.86
CA GLU A 68 -5.91 8.12 -12.02
C GLU A 68 -4.72 8.89 -11.44
N ARG A 69 -4.48 10.09 -11.99
CA ARG A 69 -3.47 11.00 -11.47
C ARG A 69 -4.04 11.77 -10.29
N CYS A 70 -3.26 11.96 -9.23
CA CYS A 70 -3.63 12.76 -8.07
C CYS A 70 -2.48 13.66 -7.60
N ARG A 71 -2.79 14.63 -6.73
CA ARG A 71 -1.75 15.45 -6.08
C ARG A 71 -1.12 14.64 -4.96
N MET A 72 0.15 14.33 -5.11
CA MET A 72 0.93 13.55 -4.13
C MET A 72 1.83 14.49 -3.32
N ALA A 73 1.89 14.28 -2.01
CA ALA A 73 2.76 15.08 -1.15
C ALA A 73 4.23 14.88 -1.55
N GLY A 74 4.99 15.97 -1.69
CA GLY A 74 6.40 15.92 -2.11
C GLY A 74 6.62 15.85 -3.62
N TYR A 75 5.55 15.84 -4.43
CA TYR A 75 5.63 15.85 -5.89
C TYR A 75 4.89 17.07 -6.46
N GLU A 76 5.44 17.65 -7.53
CA GLU A 76 4.79 18.75 -8.23
C GLU A 76 3.67 18.26 -9.15
N GLY A 77 2.55 18.97 -9.15
CA GLY A 77 1.42 18.69 -10.05
C GLY A 77 0.64 17.41 -9.73
N TYR A 78 -0.08 16.92 -10.74
CA TYR A 78 -0.82 15.65 -10.68
C TYR A 78 0.07 14.52 -11.19
N GLN A 79 0.22 13.45 -10.42
CA GLN A 79 1.11 12.32 -10.73
C GLN A 79 0.37 11.00 -10.61
N TYR A 80 0.88 9.96 -11.27
CA TYR A 80 0.40 8.60 -11.03
C TYR A 80 0.99 8.06 -9.72
N PRO A 81 0.16 7.56 -8.78
CA PRO A 81 0.66 7.12 -7.47
C PRO A 81 1.76 6.06 -7.57
N VAL A 82 1.66 5.10 -8.49
CA VAL A 82 2.68 4.06 -8.72
C VAL A 82 4.05 4.64 -9.10
N GLN A 83 4.09 5.74 -9.86
CA GLN A 83 5.34 6.38 -10.28
C GLN A 83 6.00 7.11 -9.11
N CYS A 84 5.21 7.82 -8.31
CA CYS A 84 5.69 8.44 -7.07
C CYS A 84 6.22 7.39 -6.09
N PHE A 85 5.48 6.30 -5.88
CA PHE A 85 5.91 5.23 -5.00
C PHE A 85 7.22 4.60 -5.46
N LYS A 86 7.37 4.32 -6.77
CA LYS A 86 8.61 3.81 -7.34
C LYS A 86 9.79 4.75 -7.06
N ALA A 87 9.64 6.04 -7.33
CA ALA A 87 10.69 7.03 -7.12
C ALA A 87 11.03 7.21 -5.63
N ASP A 88 10.05 7.15 -4.73
CA ASP A 88 10.27 7.18 -3.28
C ASP A 88 11.07 5.96 -2.81
N MET A 89 10.72 4.77 -3.29
CA MET A 89 11.40 3.53 -2.96
C MET A 89 12.83 3.50 -3.53
N GLU A 90 13.04 3.91 -4.78
CA GLU A 90 14.37 4.08 -5.37
C GLU A 90 15.25 5.01 -4.51
N ARG A 91 14.68 6.10 -4.00
CA ARG A 91 15.39 7.02 -3.11
C ARG A 91 15.76 6.36 -1.78
N MET A 92 14.83 5.63 -1.16
CA MET A 92 15.06 4.91 0.10
C MET A 92 16.04 3.74 -0.03
N LEU A 93 16.11 3.14 -1.21
CA LEU A 93 16.95 1.97 -1.51
C LEU A 93 18.26 2.33 -2.21
N SER A 94 18.48 3.61 -2.53
CA SER A 94 19.70 4.09 -3.23
C SER A 94 21.02 3.73 -2.54
N GLY A 95 21.01 3.45 -1.23
CA GLY A 95 22.16 2.95 -0.47
C GLY A 95 22.22 1.43 -0.29
N ARG A 96 21.30 0.66 -0.88
CA ARG A 96 21.09 -0.79 -0.66
C ARG A 96 20.76 -1.49 -2.00
N PRO A 97 21.76 -1.72 -2.86
CA PRO A 97 21.56 -2.16 -4.25
C PRO A 97 20.89 -3.54 -4.38
N ASP A 98 21.15 -4.46 -3.46
CA ASP A 98 20.54 -5.81 -3.48
C ASP A 98 19.02 -5.75 -3.20
N GLU A 99 18.58 -4.85 -2.32
CA GLU A 99 17.16 -4.63 -2.03
C GLU A 99 16.46 -3.92 -3.19
N LEU A 100 17.15 -3.02 -3.89
CA LEU A 100 16.63 -2.32 -5.06
C LEU A 100 16.35 -3.28 -6.24
N ALA A 101 17.23 -4.26 -6.47
CA ALA A 101 17.03 -5.28 -7.49
C ALA A 101 15.79 -6.14 -7.21
N SER A 102 15.64 -6.63 -5.97
CA SER A 102 14.47 -7.39 -5.52
C SER A 102 13.15 -6.60 -5.63
N PHE A 103 13.21 -5.29 -5.36
CA PHE A 103 12.07 -4.39 -5.49
C PHE A 103 11.58 -4.26 -6.94
N HIS A 104 12.49 -4.14 -7.91
CA HIS A 104 12.13 -4.05 -9.33
C HIS A 104 11.44 -5.31 -9.84
N ASP A 105 11.88 -6.49 -9.41
CA ASP A 105 11.29 -7.77 -9.80
C ASP A 105 9.85 -7.92 -9.27
N THR A 106 9.58 -7.38 -8.08
CA THR A 106 8.27 -7.54 -7.41
C THR A 106 7.20 -6.59 -7.95
N ILE A 107 7.53 -5.33 -8.23
CA ILE A 107 6.52 -4.33 -8.65
C ILE A 107 6.15 -4.43 -10.12
N LEU A 108 7.11 -4.76 -10.99
CA LEU A 108 6.84 -4.88 -12.44
C LEU A 108 5.98 -6.11 -12.79
N GLN A 109 5.93 -7.11 -11.90
CA GLN A 109 5.06 -8.28 -12.08
C GLN A 109 3.62 -8.07 -11.59
N GLN A 110 3.35 -7.00 -10.84
CA GLN A 110 2.06 -6.74 -10.19
C GLN A 110 1.34 -5.48 -10.73
N SER A 111 1.92 -4.78 -11.71
CA SER A 111 1.37 -3.56 -12.32
C SER A 111 0.76 -3.79 -13.69
#